data_AF-A0A6A5QWT6-F1
#
_entry.id   AF-A0A6A5QWT6-F1
#
_cell.length_a   1.000
_cell.length_b   1.000
_cell.length_c   1.000
_cell.angle_alpha   90.00
_cell.angle_beta   90.00
_cell.angle_gamma   90.00
#
_symmetry.space_group_name_H-M   'P 1'
#
loop_
_entity.id
_entity.type
_entity.pdbx_description
1 polymer ?
#
loop_
_entity_poly.entity_id
_entity_poly.type
_entity_poly.pdbx_seq_one_letter_code
_entity_poly.pdbx_strand_id
1 'polypeptide(L)'
;MSPRCVPCDREFSSDQALQQHERDSLAHKYVCTTCDRHFRNDKALAQHYQDAPVHAQSFKQPATLATPQKQKPSTKRKSTMKPKPIKKWSMYPSLHNEVSDILEKDNLSFSFYERDEDNGCIEDYDTNIMGQFTCRNSTCLAVWTSKQIAITIRGYSNERYNARVYYQSCKRCRTTSEPQLDYSYAERVAYRLKKWSGVQVERPPFSGQSDGPHRSDLCEGCRQGHCSKMNR
;
A
#
# COMPACT_ATOMS: atom_id res chain seq x y z
N MET A 1 37.55 11.27 6.52
CA MET A 1 36.27 11.14 7.25
C MET A 1 35.87 9.68 7.16
N SER A 2 35.56 9.03 8.28
CA SER A 2 35.08 7.64 8.24
C SER A 2 33.61 7.63 7.78
N PRO A 3 33.25 6.86 6.76
CA PRO A 3 31.86 6.73 6.34
C PRO A 3 31.05 6.04 7.43
N ARG A 4 29.91 6.64 7.79
CA ARG A 4 29.04 6.17 8.86
C ARG A 4 27.61 5.97 8.36
N CYS A 5 26.97 4.92 8.86
CA CYS A 5 25.57 4.66 8.58
C CYS A 5 24.68 5.52 9.48
N VAL A 6 24.01 6.54 8.93
CA VAL A 6 23.11 7.44 9.69
C VAL A 6 22.01 6.69 10.46
N PRO A 7 21.36 5.64 9.90
CA PRO A 7 20.38 4.84 10.62
C PRO A 7 20.81 4.17 11.94
N CYS A 8 22.10 3.86 12.13
CA CYS A 8 22.57 3.12 13.32
C CYS A 8 23.91 3.61 13.87
N ASP A 9 24.38 4.76 13.41
CA ASP A 9 25.65 5.40 13.76
C ASP A 9 26.88 4.47 13.76
N ARG A 10 26.84 3.44 12.90
CA ARG A 10 27.94 2.49 12.78
C ARG A 10 28.96 3.05 11.81
N GLU A 11 30.21 3.11 12.25
CA GLU A 11 31.33 3.58 11.44
C GLU A 11 31.95 2.42 10.66
N PHE A 12 32.37 2.71 9.44
CA PHE A 12 32.99 1.76 8.53
C PHE A 12 34.37 2.23 8.10
N SER A 13 35.23 1.25 7.79
CA SER A 13 36.60 1.51 7.34
C SER A 13 36.69 2.02 5.90
N SER A 14 35.61 1.92 5.11
CA SER A 14 35.55 2.39 3.72
C SER A 14 34.11 2.61 3.24
N ASP A 15 33.93 3.43 2.20
CA ASP A 15 32.62 3.68 1.59
C ASP A 15 32.00 2.40 1.00
N GLN A 16 32.84 1.50 0.48
CA GLN A 16 32.40 0.18 0.01
C GLN A 16 31.84 -0.69 1.14
N ALA A 17 32.44 -0.63 2.33
CA ALA A 17 31.93 -1.34 3.49
C ALA A 17 30.60 -0.75 3.98
N LEU A 18 30.42 0.58 3.90
CA LEU A 18 29.14 1.24 4.15
C LEU A 18 28.07 0.81 3.12
N GLN A 19 28.37 0.86 1.82
CA GLN A 19 27.43 0.46 0.77
C GLN A 19 27.02 -1.02 0.88
N GLN A 20 27.94 -1.90 1.23
CA GLN A 20 27.63 -3.31 1.47
C GLN A 20 26.72 -3.47 2.69
N HIS A 21 26.97 -2.72 3.76
CA HIS A 21 26.10 -2.67 4.92
C HIS A 21 24.71 -2.13 4.58
N GLU A 22 24.60 -1.07 3.79
CA GLU A 22 23.30 -0.53 3.34
C GLU A 22 22.51 -1.54 2.49
N ARG A 23 23.21 -2.32 1.65
CA ARG A 23 22.61 -3.35 0.79
C ARG A 23 22.12 -4.57 1.57
N ASP A 24 22.91 -5.03 2.54
CA ASP A 24 22.67 -6.30 3.22
C ASP A 24 21.93 -6.15 4.56
N SER A 25 21.93 -4.95 5.14
CA SER A 25 21.35 -4.71 6.46
C SER A 25 19.83 -4.70 6.42
N LEU A 26 19.23 -5.79 6.90
CA LEU A 26 17.81 -5.85 7.23
C LEU A 26 17.43 -4.93 8.41
N ALA A 27 18.41 -4.34 9.11
CA ALA A 27 18.16 -3.50 10.29
C ALA A 27 17.48 -2.18 9.92
N HIS A 28 17.66 -1.69 8.70
CA HIS A 28 17.08 -0.41 8.24
C HIS A 28 15.90 -0.58 7.30
N LYS A 29 15.48 -1.82 7.03
CA LYS A 29 14.36 -2.11 6.13
C LYS A 29 13.01 -1.72 6.75
N TYR A 30 12.91 -1.72 8.07
CA TYR A 30 11.66 -1.49 8.80
C TYR A 30 11.83 -0.25 9.68
N VAL A 31 11.53 0.93 9.12
CA VAL A 31 11.68 2.21 9.79
C VAL A 31 10.32 2.81 10.13
N CYS A 32 10.20 3.37 11.33
CA CYS A 32 9.09 4.22 11.68
C CYS A 32 9.37 5.64 11.17
N THR A 33 8.63 6.10 10.18
CA THR A 33 8.79 7.44 9.58
C THR A 33 8.37 8.60 10.48
N THR A 34 7.74 8.31 11.62
CA THR A 34 7.25 9.32 12.56
C THR A 34 8.25 9.60 13.69
N CYS A 35 9.17 8.68 13.97
CA CYS A 35 10.19 8.88 15.01
C CYS A 35 11.57 8.32 14.64
N ASP A 36 11.78 7.99 13.35
CA ASP A 36 13.01 7.51 12.74
C ASP A 36 13.68 6.33 13.47
N ARG A 37 12.86 5.47 14.09
CA ARG A 37 13.34 4.26 14.78
C ARG A 37 13.38 3.08 13.82
N HIS A 38 14.45 2.31 13.90
CA HIS A 38 14.74 1.17 13.05
C HIS A 38 14.39 -0.14 13.77
N PHE A 39 13.82 -1.10 13.03
CA PHE A 39 13.36 -2.38 13.55
C PHE A 39 13.91 -3.53 12.73
N ARG A 40 14.18 -4.65 13.41
CA ARG A 40 14.74 -5.87 12.78
C ARG A 40 13.78 -6.60 11.83
N ASN A 41 12.47 -6.36 11.95
CA ASN A 41 11.43 -6.96 11.13
C ASN A 41 10.12 -6.18 11.19
N ASP A 42 9.24 -6.45 10.22
CA ASP A 42 7.90 -5.86 10.10
C ASP A 42 7.06 -6.02 11.38
N LYS A 43 7.12 -7.20 12.01
CA LYS A 43 6.38 -7.46 13.26
C LYS A 43 6.79 -6.51 14.39
N ALA A 44 8.08 -6.22 14.52
CA ALA A 44 8.59 -5.29 15.53
C ALA A 44 8.21 -3.83 15.22
N LEU A 45 8.18 -3.43 13.95
CA LEU A 45 7.69 -2.12 13.51
C LEU A 45 6.18 -1.98 13.76
N ALA A 46 5.38 -3.00 13.44
CA ALA A 46 3.94 -3.00 13.68
C ALA A 46 3.61 -2.90 15.18
N GLN A 47 4.32 -3.65 16.03
CA GLN A 47 4.17 -3.54 17.48
C GLN A 47 4.52 -2.14 17.99
N HIS A 48 5.57 -1.53 17.44
CA HIS A 48 5.95 -0.16 17.76
C HIS A 48 4.86 0.86 17.43
N TYR A 49 4.17 0.74 16.29
CA TYR A 49 3.02 1.61 15.98
C TYR A 49 1.84 1.46 16.94
N GLN A 50 1.70 0.30 17.60
CA GLN A 50 0.62 0.04 18.55
C GLN A 50 0.95 0.48 19.97
N ASP A 51 2.19 0.29 20.41
CA ASP A 51 2.57 0.45 21.81
C ASP A 51 3.32 1.75 22.10
N ALA A 52 3.91 2.39 21.08
CA ALA A 52 4.78 3.53 21.34
C ALA A 52 3.95 4.80 21.61
N PRO A 53 4.15 5.46 22.77
CA PRO A 53 3.39 6.64 23.16
C PRO A 53 3.61 7.84 22.22
N VAL A 54 4.69 7.83 21.43
CA VAL A 54 4.96 8.82 20.37
C VAL A 54 3.92 8.76 19.24
N HIS A 55 3.26 7.62 19.03
CA HIS A 55 2.15 7.44 18.08
C HIS A 55 0.79 7.43 18.77
N ALA A 56 0.77 7.52 20.11
CA ALA A 56 -0.45 7.63 20.88
C ALA A 56 -0.95 9.08 20.85
N GLN A 57 -1.50 9.52 19.72
CA GLN A 57 -2.26 10.76 19.68
C GLN A 57 -3.61 10.60 20.41
N SER A 58 -3.55 10.95 21.70
CA SER A 58 -4.53 11.73 22.50
C SER A 58 -6.01 11.35 22.44
N PHE A 59 -6.44 10.47 23.35
CA PHE A 59 -7.68 10.70 24.10
C PHE A 59 -7.32 11.41 25.40
N LYS A 60 -7.30 12.75 25.39
CA LYS A 60 -7.29 13.54 26.63
C LYS A 60 -8.74 13.83 27.01
N GLN A 61 -9.18 13.32 28.15
CA GLN A 61 -10.17 14.02 28.97
C GLN A 61 -9.59 14.24 30.37
N PRO A 62 -9.81 15.41 31.01
CA PRO A 62 -9.26 15.72 32.31
C PRO A 62 -10.06 15.01 33.42
N ALA A 63 -9.32 14.60 34.45
CA ALA A 63 -9.85 14.13 35.71
C ALA A 63 -10.57 15.26 36.47
N THR A 64 -11.82 15.01 36.88
CA THR A 64 -12.41 15.65 38.05
C THR A 64 -13.02 14.58 38.94
N LEU A 65 -12.61 14.61 40.21
CA LEU A 65 -12.95 13.67 41.26
C LEU A 65 -14.45 13.66 41.58
N ALA A 66 -15.04 12.48 41.70
CA ALA A 66 -16.16 12.21 42.60
C ALA A 66 -16.15 10.72 43.01
N THR A 67 -16.40 10.52 44.29
CA THR A 67 -16.22 9.34 45.16
C THR A 67 -17.19 8.16 44.86
N PRO A 68 -17.01 6.98 45.49
CA PRO A 68 -17.47 5.68 44.98
C PRO A 68 -18.91 5.34 45.38
N GLN A 69 -19.69 4.81 44.44
CA GLN A 69 -20.95 4.11 44.73
C GLN A 69 -20.91 2.69 44.19
N LYS A 70 -20.96 1.72 45.12
CA LYS A 70 -21.20 0.31 44.88
C LYS A 70 -22.51 0.13 44.12
N GLN A 71 -22.45 -0.47 42.92
CA GLN A 71 -23.63 -1.02 42.26
C GLN A 71 -23.35 -2.44 41.76
N LYS A 72 -24.36 -3.28 41.99
CA LYS A 72 -24.43 -4.75 41.84
C LYS A 72 -24.10 -5.23 40.41
N PRO A 73 -23.70 -6.50 40.24
CA PRO A 73 -23.37 -7.06 38.94
C PRO A 73 -24.59 -7.11 38.04
N SER A 74 -24.65 -6.21 37.05
CA SER A 74 -25.58 -6.28 35.93
C SER A 74 -24.93 -7.05 34.79
N THR A 75 -25.69 -7.97 34.23
CA THR A 75 -25.31 -8.90 33.16
C THR A 75 -24.71 -8.16 31.97
N LYS A 76 -23.47 -8.53 31.60
CA LYS A 76 -22.78 -8.06 30.39
C LYS A 76 -23.66 -8.33 29.15
N ARG A 77 -24.33 -7.30 28.64
CA ARG A 77 -24.81 -7.29 27.26
C ARG A 77 -23.59 -7.31 26.34
N LYS A 78 -23.35 -8.45 25.68
CA LYS A 78 -22.39 -8.55 24.57
C LYS A 78 -22.79 -7.50 23.53
N SER A 79 -21.95 -6.48 23.33
CA SER A 79 -22.06 -5.63 22.15
C SER A 79 -21.79 -6.52 20.94
N THR A 80 -22.83 -6.79 20.16
CA THR A 80 -22.67 -7.43 18.86
C THR A 80 -21.92 -6.43 17.97
N MET A 81 -20.60 -6.56 17.88
CA MET A 81 -19.80 -5.80 16.92
C MET A 81 -20.32 -6.17 15.52
N LYS A 82 -20.98 -5.21 14.88
CA LYS A 82 -21.36 -5.34 13.47
C LYS A 82 -20.06 -5.61 12.68
N PRO A 83 -19.99 -6.68 11.87
CA PRO A 83 -18.78 -6.97 11.10
C PRO A 83 -18.45 -5.79 10.18
N LYS A 84 -17.21 -5.31 10.23
CA LYS A 84 -16.72 -4.25 9.33
C LYS A 84 -16.93 -4.69 7.87
N PRO A 85 -17.37 -3.80 6.98
CA PRO A 85 -17.55 -4.14 5.57
C PRO A 85 -16.25 -4.64 4.96
N ILE A 86 -16.34 -5.68 4.12
CA ILE A 86 -15.19 -6.23 3.43
C ILE A 86 -14.76 -5.23 2.35
N LYS A 87 -13.60 -4.60 2.54
CA LYS A 87 -12.99 -3.74 1.52
C LYS A 87 -12.79 -4.52 0.22
N LYS A 88 -12.99 -3.83 -0.90
CA LYS A 88 -12.94 -4.39 -2.26
C LYS A 88 -11.76 -3.85 -3.08
N TRP A 89 -11.20 -2.74 -2.62
CA TRP A 89 -9.99 -2.10 -3.13
C TRP A 89 -9.36 -1.29 -2.00
N SER A 90 -8.13 -0.85 -2.23
CA SER A 90 -7.45 0.19 -1.45
C SER A 90 -6.56 1.04 -2.35
N MET A 91 -6.08 2.15 -1.80
CA MET A 91 -5.03 2.98 -2.40
C MET A 91 -3.75 2.86 -1.57
N TYR A 92 -2.59 3.18 -2.16
CA TYR A 92 -1.28 2.96 -1.56
C TYR A 92 -0.44 4.25 -1.51
N PRO A 93 -0.79 5.24 -0.66
CA PRO A 93 -0.03 6.49 -0.52
C PRO A 93 1.44 6.26 -0.15
N SER A 94 1.72 5.21 0.63
CA SER A 94 3.09 4.87 1.05
C SER A 94 4.02 4.49 -0.10
N LEU A 95 3.47 4.09 -1.26
CA LEU A 95 4.24 3.78 -2.47
C LEU A 95 4.43 5.00 -3.38
N HIS A 96 4.00 6.18 -2.95
CA HIS A 96 4.15 7.41 -3.74
C HIS A 96 5.62 7.74 -4.00
N ASN A 97 6.50 7.55 -3.03
CA ASN A 97 7.92 7.89 -3.19
C ASN A 97 8.54 7.11 -4.36
N GLU A 98 8.23 5.82 -4.51
CA GLU A 98 8.70 5.02 -5.66
C GLU A 98 8.17 5.54 -7.00
N VAL A 99 6.93 6.06 -7.03
CA VAL A 99 6.37 6.70 -8.23
C VAL A 99 7.11 8.01 -8.52
N SER A 100 7.35 8.83 -7.50
CA SER A 100 8.06 10.11 -7.62
C SER A 100 9.48 9.93 -8.14
N ASP A 101 10.23 8.96 -7.60
CA ASP A 101 11.59 8.65 -8.03
C ASP A 101 11.67 8.29 -9.54
N ILE A 102 10.60 7.70 -10.09
CA ILE A 102 10.52 7.38 -11.52
C ILE A 102 10.16 8.61 -12.35
N LEU A 103 9.34 9.51 -11.83
CA LEU A 103 8.87 10.72 -12.50
C LEU A 103 9.94 11.84 -12.55
N GLU A 104 10.74 11.95 -11.50
CA GLU A 104 11.81 12.96 -11.40
C GLU A 104 12.85 12.83 -12.52
N LYS A 105 13.05 11.61 -13.05
CA LYS A 105 13.93 11.36 -14.22
C LYS A 105 13.51 12.13 -15.47
N ASP A 106 12.23 12.49 -15.56
CA ASP A 106 11.66 13.26 -16.67
C ASP A 106 11.23 14.68 -16.21
N ASN A 107 11.72 15.16 -15.06
CA ASN A 107 11.37 16.44 -14.44
C ASN A 107 9.87 16.61 -14.18
N LEU A 108 9.15 15.51 -13.91
CA LEU A 108 7.75 15.54 -13.52
C LEU A 108 7.61 15.45 -12.01
N SER A 109 6.76 16.29 -11.43
CA SER A 109 6.40 16.25 -10.02
C SER A 109 4.88 16.10 -9.92
N PHE A 110 4.45 15.12 -9.12
CA PHE A 110 3.04 14.89 -8.83
C PHE A 110 2.87 14.66 -7.34
N SER A 111 1.70 15.00 -6.80
CA SER A 111 1.36 14.70 -5.40
C SER A 111 0.25 13.67 -5.29
N PHE A 112 0.37 12.77 -4.32
CA PHE A 112 -0.64 11.75 -4.06
C PHE A 112 -1.92 12.36 -3.45
N TYR A 113 -3.07 12.02 -4.01
CA TYR A 113 -4.37 12.47 -3.51
C TYR A 113 -5.06 11.39 -2.67
N GLU A 114 -5.11 11.59 -1.36
CA GLU A 114 -5.63 10.60 -0.40
C GLU A 114 -7.14 10.36 -0.47
N ARG A 115 -7.91 11.21 -1.17
CA ARG A 115 -9.36 11.05 -1.25
C ARG A 115 -9.74 10.12 -2.39
N ASP A 116 -10.53 9.11 -2.06
CA ASP A 116 -11.08 8.17 -3.03
C ASP A 116 -12.43 8.67 -3.60
N GLU A 117 -12.42 9.84 -4.23
CA GLU A 117 -13.60 10.50 -4.77
C GLU A 117 -13.48 10.63 -6.29
N ASP A 118 -14.58 10.46 -7.02
CA ASP A 118 -14.61 10.68 -8.47
C ASP A 118 -14.74 12.18 -8.81
N ASN A 119 -15.13 13.00 -7.83
CA ASN A 119 -15.31 14.43 -8.00
C ASN A 119 -13.96 15.12 -8.28
N GLY A 120 -13.87 15.85 -9.39
CA GLY A 120 -12.65 16.53 -9.82
C GLY A 120 -11.61 15.65 -10.51
N CYS A 121 -11.94 14.38 -10.80
CA CYS A 121 -11.13 13.55 -11.69
C CYS A 121 -11.24 14.11 -13.12
N ILE A 122 -10.10 14.46 -13.71
CA ILE A 122 -10.03 15.00 -15.08
C ILE A 122 -9.87 13.87 -16.09
N GLU A 123 -9.13 12.84 -15.70
CA GLU A 123 -8.84 11.68 -16.54
C GLU A 123 -8.58 10.45 -15.67
N ASP A 124 -8.97 9.29 -16.18
CA ASP A 124 -8.71 8.01 -15.56
C ASP A 124 -8.18 6.98 -16.57
N TYR A 125 -7.55 5.92 -16.06
CA TYR A 125 -7.01 4.86 -16.89
C TYR A 125 -6.98 3.53 -16.15
N ASP A 126 -7.73 2.57 -16.70
CA ASP A 126 -7.73 1.18 -16.22
C ASP A 126 -6.59 0.38 -16.84
N THR A 127 -5.83 -0.32 -15.99
CA THR A 127 -4.70 -1.17 -16.39
C THR A 127 -4.46 -2.25 -15.36
N ASN A 128 -3.48 -3.10 -15.63
CA ASN A 128 -3.12 -4.20 -14.74
C ASN A 128 -1.68 -4.07 -14.22
N ILE A 129 -1.48 -4.54 -12.99
CA ILE A 129 -0.18 -4.72 -12.34
C ILE A 129 -0.02 -6.16 -11.86
N MET A 130 1.20 -6.47 -11.44
CA MET A 130 1.58 -7.74 -10.84
C MET A 130 1.61 -7.62 -9.32
N GLY A 131 1.47 -8.76 -8.66
CA GLY A 131 1.60 -8.84 -7.21
C GLY A 131 1.21 -10.21 -6.67
N GLN A 132 1.35 -10.36 -5.36
CA GLN A 132 1.03 -11.59 -4.64
C GLN A 132 -0.16 -11.34 -3.71
N PHE A 133 -0.96 -12.37 -3.46
CA PHE A 133 -1.98 -12.37 -2.44
C PHE A 133 -1.69 -13.45 -1.42
N THR A 134 -1.86 -13.09 -0.15
CA THR A 134 -2.01 -14.04 0.94
C THR A 134 -3.48 -14.05 1.37
N CYS A 135 -4.07 -15.24 1.49
CA CYS A 135 -5.45 -15.37 1.93
C CYS A 135 -5.60 -14.82 3.36
N ARG A 136 -6.52 -13.86 3.56
CA ARG A 136 -6.75 -13.29 4.90
C ARG A 136 -7.55 -14.20 5.84
N ASN A 137 -8.11 -15.30 5.32
CA ASN A 137 -8.79 -16.28 6.16
C ASN A 137 -7.73 -17.09 6.91
N SER A 138 -7.71 -16.99 8.24
CA SER A 138 -6.72 -17.66 9.10
C SER A 138 -6.70 -19.18 8.98
N THR A 139 -7.81 -19.79 8.55
CA THR A 139 -7.90 -21.24 8.30
C THR A 139 -7.44 -21.64 6.89
N CYS A 140 -7.15 -20.67 6.03
CA CYS A 140 -6.79 -20.89 4.63
C CYS A 140 -5.40 -20.34 4.34
N LEU A 141 -4.42 -21.23 4.20
CA LEU A 141 -3.02 -20.88 3.94
C LEU A 141 -2.72 -20.65 2.45
N ALA A 142 -3.71 -20.22 1.67
CA ALA A 142 -3.51 -20.04 0.23
C ALA A 142 -2.70 -18.77 -0.04
N VAL A 143 -1.64 -18.92 -0.84
CA VAL A 143 -0.86 -17.83 -1.42
C VAL A 143 -0.90 -17.99 -2.93
N TRP A 144 -1.06 -16.90 -3.68
CA TRP A 144 -1.05 -16.92 -5.14
C TRP A 144 -0.49 -15.62 -5.72
N THR A 145 0.20 -15.73 -6.85
CA THR A 145 0.64 -14.58 -7.64
C THR A 145 -0.41 -14.27 -8.70
N SER A 146 -0.70 -12.99 -8.91
CA SER A 146 -1.55 -12.50 -9.99
C SER A 146 -0.74 -11.57 -10.88
N LYS A 147 -0.76 -11.82 -12.19
CA LYS A 147 -0.21 -10.90 -13.21
C LYS A 147 -1.27 -9.93 -13.74
N GLN A 148 -2.48 -9.99 -13.18
CA GLN A 148 -3.64 -9.22 -13.63
C GLN A 148 -4.41 -8.66 -12.43
N ILE A 149 -3.71 -7.89 -11.60
CA ILE A 149 -4.35 -7.09 -10.56
C ILE A 149 -4.81 -5.80 -11.22
N ALA A 150 -6.12 -5.61 -11.31
CA ALA A 150 -6.67 -4.39 -11.89
C ALA A 150 -6.36 -3.18 -11.01
N ILE A 151 -6.05 -2.08 -11.66
CA ILE A 151 -5.92 -0.76 -11.05
C ILE A 151 -6.60 0.30 -11.90
N THR A 152 -7.14 1.32 -11.26
CA THR A 152 -7.63 2.55 -11.90
C THR A 152 -6.76 3.70 -11.45
N ILE A 153 -5.98 4.25 -12.38
CA ILE A 153 -5.14 5.44 -12.13
C ILE A 153 -5.99 6.66 -12.47
N ARG A 154 -6.02 7.67 -11.61
CA ARG A 154 -6.80 8.90 -11.81
C ARG A 154 -5.92 10.13 -11.68
N GLY A 155 -6.06 11.04 -12.63
CA GLY A 155 -5.45 12.36 -12.65
C GLY A 155 -6.44 13.44 -12.21
N TYR A 156 -5.92 14.45 -11.52
CA TYR A 156 -6.67 15.61 -11.02
C TYR A 156 -5.88 16.89 -11.32
N SER A 157 -6.55 18.05 -11.21
CA SER A 157 -5.91 19.35 -11.30
C SER A 157 -4.76 19.52 -10.31
N ASN A 158 -3.82 20.41 -10.61
CA ASN A 158 -2.63 20.73 -9.80
C ASN A 158 -1.67 19.54 -9.64
N GLU A 159 -1.49 18.75 -10.70
CA GLU A 159 -0.50 17.66 -10.75
C GLU A 159 -0.72 16.65 -9.60
N ARG A 160 -1.99 16.26 -9.43
CA ARG A 160 -2.41 15.32 -8.40
C ARG A 160 -2.85 14.02 -9.04
N TYR A 161 -2.56 12.92 -8.36
CA TYR A 161 -3.03 11.62 -8.81
C TYR A 161 -3.39 10.72 -7.63
N ASN A 162 -4.19 9.70 -7.90
CA ASN A 162 -4.27 8.53 -7.03
C ASN A 162 -4.48 7.27 -7.86
N ALA A 163 -4.41 6.12 -7.20
CA ALA A 163 -4.61 4.83 -7.85
C ALA A 163 -5.42 3.91 -6.95
N ARG A 164 -6.57 3.44 -7.45
CA ARG A 164 -7.31 2.34 -6.84
C ARG A 164 -6.68 1.02 -7.26
N VAL A 165 -6.50 0.11 -6.31
CA VAL A 165 -6.03 -1.24 -6.57
C VAL A 165 -7.07 -2.23 -6.09
N TYR A 166 -7.57 -3.04 -7.02
CA TYR A 166 -8.67 -3.95 -6.74
C TYR A 166 -8.18 -5.27 -6.13
N TYR A 167 -8.95 -5.75 -5.17
CA TYR A 167 -8.65 -7.00 -4.47
C TYR A 167 -9.04 -8.23 -5.31
N GLN A 168 -8.58 -9.41 -4.86
CA GLN A 168 -9.01 -10.69 -5.43
C GLN A 168 -9.49 -11.66 -4.35
N SER A 169 -10.47 -12.47 -4.70
CA SER A 169 -11.02 -13.52 -3.85
C SER A 169 -10.18 -14.79 -3.95
N CYS A 170 -9.88 -15.41 -2.81
CA CYS A 170 -9.19 -16.70 -2.76
C CYS A 170 -10.01 -17.79 -3.47
N LYS A 171 -9.37 -18.54 -4.38
CA LYS A 171 -10.04 -19.64 -5.10
C LYS A 171 -10.57 -20.76 -4.19
N ARG A 172 -9.96 -20.96 -3.01
CA ARG A 172 -10.30 -22.04 -2.08
C ARG A 172 -11.47 -21.71 -1.17
N CYS A 173 -11.44 -20.54 -0.53
CA CYS A 173 -12.44 -20.16 0.47
C CYS A 173 -13.29 -18.94 0.10
N ARG A 174 -13.08 -18.36 -1.09
CA ARG A 174 -13.77 -17.17 -1.62
C ARG A 174 -13.57 -15.87 -0.81
N THR A 175 -12.76 -15.90 0.23
CA THR A 175 -12.39 -14.70 1.00
C THR A 175 -11.60 -13.71 0.13
N THR A 176 -12.09 -12.47 0.01
CA THR A 176 -11.38 -11.36 -0.64
C THR A 176 -10.11 -11.00 0.15
N SER A 177 -8.98 -10.88 -0.53
CA SER A 177 -7.68 -10.53 0.04
C SER A 177 -7.11 -9.30 -0.64
N GLU A 178 -6.40 -8.52 0.15
CA GLU A 178 -5.59 -7.38 -0.31
C GLU A 178 -4.29 -7.89 -0.97
N PRO A 179 -3.83 -7.27 -2.07
CA PRO A 179 -2.57 -7.63 -2.69
C PRO A 179 -1.37 -7.04 -1.94
N GLN A 180 -0.28 -7.80 -1.97
CA GLN A 180 1.08 -7.33 -1.76
C GLN A 180 1.63 -6.94 -3.13
N LEU A 181 1.88 -5.65 -3.31
CA LEU A 181 2.32 -5.07 -4.57
C LEU A 181 3.83 -5.20 -4.74
N ASP A 182 4.26 -5.33 -6.00
CA ASP A 182 5.67 -5.32 -6.39
C ASP A 182 5.99 -4.04 -7.20
N TYR A 183 7.21 -3.98 -7.75
CA TYR A 183 7.72 -2.85 -8.53
C TYR A 183 6.81 -2.44 -9.71
N SER A 184 5.97 -3.35 -10.21
CA SER A 184 5.08 -3.06 -11.34
C SER A 184 3.99 -2.03 -11.02
N TYR A 185 3.70 -1.78 -9.73
CA TYR A 185 2.80 -0.70 -9.33
C TYR A 185 3.38 0.65 -9.72
N ALA A 186 4.57 0.98 -9.20
CA ALA A 186 5.18 2.29 -9.38
C ALA A 186 5.48 2.56 -10.86
N GLU A 187 6.02 1.57 -11.58
CA GLU A 187 6.28 1.67 -13.02
C GLU A 187 5.01 1.95 -13.84
N ARG A 188 3.91 1.25 -13.53
CA ARG A 188 2.66 1.39 -14.30
C ARG A 188 2.01 2.74 -14.05
N VAL A 189 2.00 3.20 -12.79
CA VAL A 189 1.46 4.50 -12.42
C VAL A 189 2.30 5.61 -13.06
N ALA A 190 3.62 5.58 -12.89
CA ALA A 190 4.51 6.59 -13.46
C ALA A 190 4.44 6.62 -14.99
N TYR A 191 4.38 5.46 -15.66
CA TYR A 191 4.20 5.38 -17.11
C TYR A 191 2.94 6.13 -17.57
N ARG A 192 1.84 5.99 -16.83
CA ARG A 192 0.58 6.65 -17.17
C ARG A 192 0.66 8.15 -16.98
N LEU A 193 1.19 8.60 -15.84
CA LEU A 193 1.37 10.03 -15.56
C LEU A 193 2.28 10.70 -16.59
N LYS A 194 3.39 10.05 -16.99
CA LYS A 194 4.26 10.51 -18.08
C LYS A 194 3.51 10.69 -19.40
N LYS A 195 2.64 9.74 -19.77
CA LYS A 195 1.83 9.83 -20.98
C LYS A 195 0.88 11.04 -20.94
N TRP A 196 0.23 11.28 -19.81
CA TRP A 196 -0.67 12.42 -19.63
C TRP A 196 0.08 13.76 -19.66
N SER A 197 1.31 13.79 -19.15
CA SER A 197 2.22 14.94 -19.24
C SER A 197 2.89 15.11 -20.62
N GLY A 198 2.56 14.29 -21.62
CA GLY A 198 3.10 14.40 -22.97
C GLY A 198 4.53 13.89 -23.17
N VAL A 199 5.13 13.23 -22.16
CA VAL A 199 6.47 12.64 -22.27
C VAL A 199 6.47 11.47 -23.25
N GLN A 200 7.45 11.45 -24.15
CA GLN A 200 7.65 10.36 -25.10
C GLN A 200 8.21 9.13 -24.38
N VAL A 201 7.32 8.30 -23.83
CA VAL A 201 7.68 7.01 -23.23
C VAL A 201 7.54 5.87 -24.23
N GLU A 202 8.60 5.07 -24.34
CA GLU A 202 8.59 3.80 -25.06
C GLU A 202 7.55 2.84 -24.44
N ARG A 203 6.92 2.03 -25.29
CA ARG A 203 5.94 1.05 -24.84
C ARG A 203 6.68 -0.06 -24.08
N PRO A 204 6.40 -0.32 -22.78
CA PRO A 204 7.11 -1.34 -22.03
C PRO A 204 6.94 -2.71 -22.70
N PRO A 205 7.99 -3.55 -22.76
CA PRO A 205 7.94 -4.84 -23.44
C PRO A 205 6.85 -5.78 -22.88
N PHE A 206 6.48 -5.60 -21.60
CA PHE A 206 5.43 -6.37 -20.93
C PHE A 206 4.03 -5.73 -21.02
N SER A 207 3.82 -4.75 -21.89
CA SER A 207 2.49 -4.13 -22.12
C SER A 207 1.61 -4.93 -23.09
N GLY A 208 1.78 -6.26 -23.11
CA GLY A 208 1.00 -7.22 -23.86
C GLY A 208 -0.19 -7.77 -23.06
N GLN A 209 -1.19 -8.25 -23.77
CA GLN A 209 -2.28 -9.03 -23.20
C GLN A 209 -1.68 -10.22 -22.44
N SER A 210 -2.21 -10.53 -21.26
CA SER A 210 -1.85 -11.76 -20.59
C SER A 210 -2.67 -12.88 -21.23
N ASP A 211 -2.00 -13.79 -21.94
CA ASP A 211 -2.60 -14.94 -22.64
C ASP A 211 -3.21 -16.01 -21.71
N GLY A 212 -3.24 -15.74 -20.40
CA GLY A 212 -3.75 -16.66 -19.39
C GLY A 212 -5.21 -16.39 -19.03
N PRO A 213 -5.99 -17.41 -18.66
CA PRO A 213 -7.38 -17.23 -18.24
C PRO A 213 -7.43 -16.39 -16.96
N HIS A 214 -7.78 -15.10 -17.12
CA HIS A 214 -8.09 -14.23 -16.01
C HIS A 214 -9.35 -14.73 -15.31
N ARG A 215 -9.26 -15.02 -14.01
CA ARG A 215 -10.42 -15.41 -13.21
C ARG A 215 -11.24 -14.19 -12.80
N SER A 216 -12.00 -13.66 -13.76
CA SER A 216 -12.90 -12.52 -13.57
C SER A 216 -13.89 -12.75 -12.43
N ASP A 217 -14.31 -14.00 -12.21
CA ASP A 217 -15.19 -14.42 -11.12
C ASP A 217 -14.60 -14.18 -9.72
N LEU A 218 -13.28 -13.99 -9.62
CA LEU A 218 -12.55 -13.74 -8.38
C LEU A 218 -11.98 -12.31 -8.30
N CYS A 219 -12.10 -11.48 -9.33
CA CYS A 219 -11.50 -10.15 -9.37
C CYS A 219 -12.50 -9.05 -9.00
N GLU A 220 -12.22 -8.24 -7.99
CA GLU A 220 -13.08 -7.10 -7.64
C GLU A 220 -13.05 -5.98 -8.70
N GLY A 221 -11.98 -5.91 -9.52
CA GLY A 221 -11.90 -5.00 -10.66
C GLY A 221 -12.88 -5.41 -11.77
N CYS A 222 -12.91 -6.70 -12.14
CA CYS A 222 -13.90 -7.23 -13.10
C CYS A 222 -15.33 -6.96 -12.65
N ARG A 223 -15.63 -7.19 -11.37
CA ARG A 223 -16.98 -6.96 -10.83
C ARG A 223 -17.41 -5.50 -10.89
N GLN A 224 -16.46 -4.57 -10.95
CA GLN A 224 -16.71 -3.13 -11.07
C GLN A 224 -16.50 -2.59 -12.49
N GLY A 225 -16.17 -3.45 -13.46
CA GLY A 225 -15.94 -3.05 -14.84
C GLY A 225 -14.56 -2.44 -15.13
N HIS A 226 -13.64 -2.46 -14.16
CA HIS A 226 -12.30 -1.85 -14.25
C HIS A 226 -11.18 -2.79 -14.68
N CYS A 227 -11.50 -4.05 -14.99
CA CYS A 227 -10.60 -4.87 -15.78
C CYS A 227 -10.88 -4.58 -17.25
N SER A 228 -9.83 -4.24 -17.99
CA SER A 228 -9.88 -4.13 -19.46
C SER A 228 -10.56 -5.40 -19.99
N LYS A 229 -11.80 -5.27 -20.48
CA LYS A 229 -12.54 -6.38 -21.06
C LYS A 229 -11.66 -7.01 -22.14
N MET A 230 -11.55 -8.35 -22.12
CA MET A 230 -11.10 -9.15 -23.26
C MET A 230 -12.12 -9.02 -24.42
N ASN A 231 -12.40 -7.80 -24.88
CA ASN A 231 -13.30 -7.56 -26.01
C ASN A 231 -12.55 -7.81 -27.31
N ARG A 232 -12.43 -9.09 -27.66
CA ARG A 232 -12.84 -9.75 -28.91
C ARG A 232 -12.01 -10.99 -29.16
#